data_AF-A0A8J2RXS4-F1
#
_entry.id   AF-A0A8J2RXS4-F1
#
_cell.length_a   1.000
_cell.length_b   1.000
_cell.length_c   1.000
_cell.angle_alpha   90.00
_cell.angle_beta   90.00
_cell.angle_gamma   90.00
#
_symmetry.space_group_name_H-M   'P 1'
#
loop_
_entity.id
_entity.type
_entity.pdbx_description
1 polymer ?
#
loop_
_entity_poly.entity_id
_entity_poly.type
_entity_poly.pdbx_seq_one_letter_code
_entity_poly.pdbx_strand_id
1 'polypeptide(L)'
;MSDYHLKGAEKDLIECIGLWCLNFDELAKDRPVYAIDLLGFGSSSRPHFSSDAEEAENQTAKFIEEWRKKVGLNTDFVLLGHSMGAFIAAAYVLRHPDRVSHLILADPWGFSPRPFNPQGMAFKMLRLSYFNPLGFMRKCGPVIGPGLVKRVRTDINHLYGKVFKDSIIAQYIYDCNAKPPTGEHCFYAMMDSYRWAKYPMKERICKLRKNLALTFIYGQLSWVDRNPAEFIKVKRVESSVDIHTIEGAHHHIYAENPEVFHAHVLAACQLADNSTSKSAKTTMDN
;
A
#
# COMPACT_ATOMS: atom_id res chain seq x y z
N MET A 1 22.90 9.79 -6.83
CA MET A 1 21.43 9.63 -6.85
C MET A 1 20.95 8.17 -6.67
N SER A 2 21.79 7.12 -6.86
CA SER A 2 21.34 5.71 -6.77
C SER A 2 21.20 5.14 -5.35
N ASP A 3 21.97 5.65 -4.37
CA ASP A 3 22.04 5.07 -3.01
C ASP A 3 20.91 5.49 -2.07
N TYR A 4 20.31 6.67 -2.28
CA TYR A 4 19.18 7.13 -1.46
C TYR A 4 17.92 6.29 -1.71
N HIS A 5 17.68 5.86 -2.95
CA HIS A 5 16.52 5.05 -3.33
C HIS A 5 16.57 3.61 -2.80
N LEU A 6 17.77 3.08 -2.46
CA LEU A 6 17.91 1.75 -1.89
C LEU A 6 17.52 1.69 -0.40
N LYS A 7 17.78 2.77 0.35
CA LYS A 7 17.55 2.82 1.80
C LYS A 7 16.08 3.01 2.21
N GLY A 8 15.23 3.49 1.30
CA GLY A 8 13.81 3.72 1.56
C GLY A 8 13.01 2.42 1.65
N ALA A 9 13.05 1.62 0.57
CA ALA A 9 12.27 0.39 0.44
C ALA A 9 12.52 -0.66 1.55
N GLU A 10 13.74 -0.72 2.11
CA GLU A 10 14.07 -1.65 3.21
C GLU A 10 13.37 -1.31 4.54
N LYS A 11 12.89 -0.07 4.70
CA LYS A 11 12.26 0.41 5.95
C LYS A 11 10.73 0.28 5.95
N ASP A 12 10.11 -0.01 4.81
CA ASP A 12 8.65 0.11 4.61
C ASP A 12 7.86 -1.16 4.96
N LEU A 13 8.52 -2.25 5.35
CA LEU A 13 7.92 -3.55 5.69
C LEU A 13 7.11 -3.60 7.01
N ILE A 14 6.84 -2.44 7.61
CA ILE A 14 6.51 -2.30 9.04
C ILE A 14 5.06 -1.86 9.27
N GLU A 15 4.29 -1.58 8.22
CA GLU A 15 3.02 -0.89 8.38
C GLU A 15 1.87 -1.79 8.83
N CYS A 16 1.16 -1.32 9.86
CA CYS A 16 -0.02 -1.94 10.43
C CYS A 16 -1.07 -0.86 10.68
N ILE A 17 -2.33 -1.27 10.89
CA ILE A 17 -3.51 -0.40 10.94
C ILE A 17 -3.36 0.81 11.86
N GLY A 18 -2.63 0.69 12.97
CA GLY A 18 -2.43 1.77 13.95
C GLY A 18 -1.65 2.96 13.42
N LEU A 19 -0.84 2.81 12.37
CA LEU A 19 -0.18 3.95 11.72
C LEU A 19 -1.19 4.86 11.00
N TRP A 20 -2.38 4.37 10.68
CA TRP A 20 -3.43 5.21 10.08
C TRP A 20 -4.18 6.08 11.10
N CYS A 21 -3.80 6.08 12.38
CA CYS A 21 -4.50 6.83 13.43
C CYS A 21 -4.64 8.33 13.16
N LEU A 22 -3.69 8.96 12.45
CA LEU A 22 -3.77 10.38 12.07
C LEU A 22 -4.82 10.67 10.98
N ASN A 23 -5.48 9.63 10.45
CA ASN A 23 -6.37 9.72 9.30
C ASN A 23 -7.81 9.34 9.63
N PHE A 24 -8.02 8.43 10.58
CA PHE A 24 -9.34 7.84 10.79
C PHE A 24 -10.42 8.86 11.16
N ASP A 25 -10.14 9.79 12.08
CA ASP A 25 -11.13 10.77 12.51
C ASP A 25 -11.61 11.64 11.36
N GLU A 26 -10.70 12.09 10.49
CA GLU A 26 -11.04 12.91 9.32
C GLU A 26 -11.79 12.10 8.26
N LEU A 27 -11.27 10.93 7.89
CA LEU A 27 -11.84 10.10 6.84
C LEU A 27 -13.20 9.49 7.23
N ALA A 28 -13.46 9.33 8.54
CA ALA A 28 -14.69 8.77 9.06
C ALA A 28 -15.79 9.80 9.37
N LYS A 29 -15.55 11.10 9.13
CA LYS A 29 -16.56 12.15 9.40
C LYS A 29 -17.88 11.92 8.67
N ASP A 30 -17.79 11.59 7.38
CA ASP A 30 -18.96 11.55 6.48
C ASP A 30 -19.29 10.14 5.97
N ARG A 31 -18.44 9.14 6.27
CA ARG A 31 -18.65 7.77 5.81
C ARG A 31 -18.03 6.73 6.75
N PRO A 32 -18.57 5.51 6.80
CA PRO A 32 -17.92 4.41 7.51
C PRO A 32 -16.54 4.12 6.91
N VAL A 33 -15.51 4.07 7.75
CA VAL A 33 -14.17 3.64 7.37
C VAL A 33 -13.93 2.25 7.93
N TYR A 34 -13.63 1.31 7.04
CA TYR A 34 -13.15 -0.01 7.42
C TYR A 34 -11.67 -0.10 7.09
N ALA A 35 -10.87 -0.51 8.07
CA ALA A 35 -9.45 -0.73 7.90
C ALA A 35 -9.09 -2.11 8.45
N ILE A 36 -8.11 -2.76 7.81
CA ILE A 36 -7.68 -4.11 8.14
C ILE A 36 -6.18 -4.20 8.23
N ASP A 37 -5.70 -5.00 9.19
CA ASP A 37 -4.36 -5.58 9.07
C ASP A 37 -4.42 -6.69 8.02
N LEU A 38 -3.55 -6.64 7.01
CA LEU A 38 -3.44 -7.73 6.03
C LEU A 38 -2.92 -9.01 6.72
N LEU A 39 -3.27 -10.18 6.17
CA LEU A 39 -2.72 -11.45 6.66
C LEU A 39 -1.20 -11.41 6.70
N GLY A 40 -0.65 -11.89 7.82
CA GLY A 40 0.78 -11.84 8.08
C GLY A 40 1.29 -10.55 8.72
N PHE A 41 0.44 -9.52 8.86
CA PHE A 41 0.78 -8.23 9.48
C PHE A 41 -0.04 -7.96 10.74
N GLY A 42 0.45 -7.04 11.57
CA GLY A 42 -0.24 -6.50 12.73
C GLY A 42 -0.86 -7.58 13.63
N SER A 43 -2.16 -7.43 13.89
CA SER A 43 -2.95 -8.37 14.69
C SER A 43 -3.63 -9.47 13.89
N SER A 44 -3.49 -9.47 12.56
CA SER A 44 -4.07 -10.52 11.71
C SER A 44 -3.35 -11.87 11.82
N SER A 45 -4.04 -12.92 11.40
CA SER A 45 -3.52 -14.30 11.36
C SER A 45 -2.27 -14.39 10.49
N ARG A 46 -1.43 -15.40 10.79
CA ARG A 46 -0.13 -15.64 10.12
C ARG A 46 -0.11 -16.99 9.40
N PRO A 47 -0.89 -17.14 8.31
CA PRO A 47 -0.87 -18.36 7.53
C PRO A 47 0.43 -18.48 6.75
N HIS A 48 0.72 -19.70 6.28
CA HIS A 48 1.76 -19.91 5.30
C HIS A 48 1.31 -19.37 3.94
N PHE A 49 2.14 -18.54 3.32
CA PHE A 49 1.95 -18.07 1.95
C PHE A 49 2.77 -18.88 0.97
N SER A 50 2.27 -19.03 -0.26
CA SER A 50 3.03 -19.65 -1.34
C SER A 50 4.31 -18.86 -1.63
N SER A 51 5.38 -19.57 -2.02
CA SER A 51 6.58 -18.93 -2.57
C SER A 51 6.42 -18.52 -4.04
N ASP A 52 5.36 -19.01 -4.69
CA ASP A 52 4.95 -18.53 -6.02
C ASP A 52 4.29 -17.16 -5.89
N ALA A 53 4.66 -16.24 -6.78
CA ALA A 53 4.28 -14.84 -6.69
C ALA A 53 2.81 -14.60 -7.05
N GLU A 54 2.31 -15.30 -8.07
CA GLU A 54 0.92 -15.15 -8.50
C GLU A 54 -0.02 -15.79 -7.47
N GLU A 55 0.37 -16.94 -6.91
CA GLU A 55 -0.40 -17.57 -5.85
C GLU A 55 -0.38 -16.79 -4.53
N ALA A 56 0.75 -16.21 -4.13
CA ALA A 56 0.79 -15.32 -2.97
C ALA A 56 -0.14 -14.11 -3.16
N GLU A 57 -0.13 -13.50 -4.35
CA GLU A 57 -1.05 -12.43 -4.71
C GLU A 57 -2.52 -12.91 -4.67
N ASN A 58 -2.83 -14.09 -5.21
CA ASN A 58 -4.17 -14.68 -5.17
C ASN A 58 -4.65 -14.90 -3.73
N GLN A 59 -3.79 -15.40 -2.84
CA GLN A 59 -4.09 -15.61 -1.43
C GLN A 59 -4.47 -14.30 -0.72
N THR A 60 -3.76 -13.20 -1.00
CA THR A 60 -4.08 -11.88 -0.43
C THR A 60 -5.43 -11.36 -0.93
N ALA A 61 -5.71 -11.44 -2.23
CA ALA A 61 -6.96 -11.00 -2.82
C ALA A 61 -8.16 -11.82 -2.30
N LYS A 62 -8.00 -13.15 -2.19
CA LYS A 62 -9.01 -14.05 -1.65
C LYS A 62 -9.37 -13.68 -0.20
N PHE A 63 -8.37 -13.41 0.63
CA PHE A 63 -8.61 -12.98 2.00
C PHE A 63 -9.41 -11.68 2.08
N ILE A 64 -9.07 -10.68 1.26
CA ILE A 64 -9.82 -9.42 1.22
C ILE A 64 -11.28 -9.68 0.83
N GLU A 65 -11.53 -10.55 -0.15
CA GLU A 65 -12.90 -10.90 -0.55
C GLU A 65 -13.68 -11.63 0.55
N GLU A 66 -13.04 -12.57 1.25
CA GLU A 66 -13.65 -13.31 2.36
C GLU A 66 -13.95 -12.37 3.54
N TRP A 67 -13.01 -11.49 3.88
CA TRP A 67 -13.20 -10.49 4.91
C TRP A 67 -14.34 -9.52 4.53
N ARG A 68 -14.36 -8.99 3.30
CA ARG A 68 -15.42 -8.12 2.78
C ARG A 68 -16.80 -8.76 2.95
N LYS A 69 -16.95 -10.03 2.54
CA LYS A 69 -18.18 -10.80 2.73
C LYS A 69 -18.56 -10.90 4.21
N LYS A 70 -17.59 -11.18 5.07
CA LYS A 70 -17.82 -11.38 6.51
C LYS A 70 -18.30 -10.10 7.22
N VAL A 71 -17.79 -8.94 6.82
CA VAL A 71 -18.23 -7.64 7.38
C VAL A 71 -19.48 -7.08 6.69
N GLY A 72 -20.00 -7.75 5.67
CA GLY A 72 -21.25 -7.39 5.01
C GLY A 72 -21.15 -6.19 4.06
N LEU A 73 -19.98 -5.92 3.49
CA LEU A 73 -19.79 -4.84 2.50
C LEU A 73 -20.34 -5.26 1.14
N ASN A 74 -21.67 -5.23 0.99
CA ASN A 74 -22.40 -5.77 -0.15
C ASN A 74 -22.61 -4.78 -1.31
N THR A 75 -22.38 -3.49 -1.10
CA THR A 75 -22.38 -2.44 -2.12
C THR A 75 -20.98 -2.18 -2.64
N ASP A 76 -20.86 -1.47 -3.76
CA ASP A 76 -19.59 -0.93 -4.21
C ASP A 76 -19.02 0.03 -3.16
N PHE A 77 -17.71 -0.05 -2.91
CA PHE A 77 -17.00 0.79 -1.95
C PHE A 77 -15.78 1.44 -2.58
N VAL A 78 -15.28 2.51 -1.95
CA VAL A 78 -13.99 3.10 -2.29
C VAL A 78 -12.91 2.27 -1.63
N LEU A 79 -11.94 1.78 -2.41
CA LEU A 79 -10.82 1.02 -1.90
C LEU A 79 -9.54 1.86 -1.95
N LEU A 80 -8.92 2.05 -0.80
CA LEU A 80 -7.64 2.75 -0.67
C LEU A 80 -6.56 1.76 -0.24
N GLY A 81 -5.45 1.72 -0.97
CA GLY A 81 -4.25 1.01 -0.55
C GLY A 81 -3.02 1.91 -0.59
N HIS A 82 -2.09 1.69 0.33
CA HIS A 82 -0.79 2.36 0.38
C HIS A 82 0.36 1.39 0.08
N SER A 83 1.36 1.79 -0.70
CA SER A 83 2.57 0.98 -0.96
C SER A 83 2.24 -0.45 -1.43
N MET A 84 2.68 -1.49 -0.70
CA MET A 84 2.29 -2.89 -0.97
C MET A 84 0.77 -3.09 -0.91
N GLY A 85 0.08 -2.42 0.02
CA GLY A 85 -1.38 -2.43 0.11
C GLY A 85 -2.05 -1.88 -1.14
N ALA A 86 -1.43 -0.91 -1.84
CA ALA A 86 -1.93 -0.40 -3.12
C ALA A 86 -1.80 -1.44 -4.25
N PHE A 87 -0.68 -2.16 -4.29
CA PHE A 87 -0.48 -3.29 -5.21
C PHE A 87 -1.53 -4.38 -4.98
N ILE A 88 -1.74 -4.77 -3.72
CA ILE A 88 -2.73 -5.77 -3.32
C ILE A 88 -4.15 -5.28 -3.63
N ALA A 89 -4.45 -4.01 -3.40
CA ALA A 89 -5.74 -3.42 -3.75
C ALA A 89 -6.00 -3.50 -5.27
N ALA A 90 -5.04 -3.11 -6.11
CA ALA A 90 -5.17 -3.24 -7.56
C ALA A 90 -5.34 -4.70 -8.00
N ALA A 91 -4.58 -5.62 -7.40
CA ALA A 91 -4.72 -7.06 -7.63
C ALA A 91 -6.09 -7.61 -7.24
N TYR A 92 -6.65 -7.15 -6.12
CA TYR A 92 -8.00 -7.50 -5.66
C TYR A 92 -9.05 -7.04 -6.68
N VAL A 93 -8.99 -5.78 -7.13
CA VAL A 93 -9.98 -5.23 -8.09
C VAL A 93 -9.87 -5.91 -9.45
N LEU A 94 -8.67 -6.31 -9.90
CA LEU A 94 -8.52 -7.10 -11.13
C LEU A 94 -9.28 -8.43 -11.10
N ARG A 95 -9.45 -9.03 -9.91
CA ARG A 95 -10.18 -10.29 -9.72
C ARG A 95 -11.65 -10.07 -9.37
N HIS A 96 -11.99 -8.92 -8.81
CA HIS A 96 -13.32 -8.56 -8.34
C HIS A 96 -13.72 -7.16 -8.88
N PRO A 97 -13.85 -6.99 -10.21
CA PRO A 97 -13.99 -5.68 -10.86
C PRO A 97 -15.26 -4.92 -10.47
N ASP A 98 -16.30 -5.64 -10.03
CA ASP A 98 -17.63 -5.13 -9.71
C ASP A 98 -17.83 -4.90 -8.19
N ARG A 99 -16.74 -4.72 -7.44
CA ARG A 99 -16.80 -4.49 -5.98
C ARG A 99 -16.41 -3.09 -5.55
N VAL A 100 -15.67 -2.40 -6.41
CA VAL A 100 -15.03 -1.12 -6.06
C VAL A 100 -15.55 -0.04 -6.98
N SER A 101 -16.08 1.04 -6.41
CA SER A 101 -16.55 2.22 -7.14
C SER A 101 -15.41 3.16 -7.54
N HIS A 102 -14.35 3.21 -6.71
CA HIS A 102 -13.16 4.03 -6.94
C HIS A 102 -11.95 3.40 -6.29
N LEU A 103 -10.81 3.35 -6.99
CA LEU A 103 -9.56 2.79 -6.47
C LEU A 103 -8.54 3.92 -6.23
N ILE A 104 -8.15 4.10 -4.97
CA ILE A 104 -7.15 5.07 -4.54
C ILE A 104 -5.83 4.34 -4.28
N LEU A 105 -4.77 4.78 -4.95
CA LEU A 105 -3.44 4.20 -4.94
C LEU A 105 -2.47 5.23 -4.33
N ALA A 106 -2.25 5.11 -3.03
CA ALA A 106 -1.35 5.95 -2.26
C ALA A 106 0.08 5.39 -2.36
N ASP A 107 0.98 6.16 -2.95
CA ASP A 107 2.40 5.87 -3.16
C ASP A 107 2.67 4.38 -3.53
N PRO A 108 2.08 3.90 -4.65
CA PRO A 108 1.91 2.47 -4.89
C PRO A 108 3.20 1.75 -5.32
N TRP A 109 3.67 0.81 -4.48
CA TRP A 109 4.76 -0.09 -4.84
C TRP A 109 4.33 -1.10 -5.91
N GLY A 110 5.29 -1.65 -6.66
CA GLY A 110 5.06 -2.79 -7.56
C GLY A 110 4.45 -2.43 -8.92
N PHE A 111 4.38 -1.13 -9.26
CA PHE A 111 3.87 -0.69 -10.56
C PHE A 111 4.94 -0.69 -11.65
N SER A 112 6.13 -0.15 -11.38
CA SER A 112 7.20 -0.05 -12.38
C SER A 112 7.79 -1.43 -12.70
N PRO A 113 8.02 -1.74 -13.99
CA PRO A 113 8.83 -2.87 -14.36
C PRO A 113 10.30 -2.63 -14.00
N ARG A 114 11.03 -3.72 -13.77
CA ARG A 114 12.47 -3.66 -13.62
C ARG A 114 13.08 -3.12 -14.92
N PRO A 115 13.96 -2.10 -14.87
CA PRO A 115 14.63 -1.61 -16.07
C PRO A 115 15.52 -2.72 -16.63
N PHE A 116 15.45 -2.91 -17.95
CA PHE A 116 16.34 -3.83 -18.65
C PHE A 116 17.77 -3.29 -18.59
N ASN A 117 18.66 -3.98 -17.86
CA ASN A 117 20.08 -3.66 -17.83
C ASN A 117 20.90 -4.83 -18.40
N PRO A 118 21.33 -4.76 -19.68
CA PRO A 118 22.09 -5.83 -20.32
C PRO A 118 23.46 -6.07 -19.68
N GLN A 119 24.05 -5.08 -18.99
CA GLN A 119 25.34 -5.21 -18.29
C GLN A 119 25.18 -5.85 -16.90
N GLY A 120 23.97 -5.84 -16.33
CA GLY A 120 23.66 -6.37 -15.00
C GLY A 120 23.52 -7.90 -14.92
N MET A 121 23.52 -8.59 -16.06
CA MET A 121 23.45 -10.06 -16.10
C MET A 121 24.71 -10.71 -15.49
N ALA A 122 25.87 -10.03 -15.57
CA ALA A 122 27.13 -10.47 -14.97
C ALA A 122 27.19 -10.31 -13.44
N PHE A 123 26.31 -9.48 -12.85
CA PHE A 123 26.23 -9.27 -11.39
C PHE A 123 25.24 -10.21 -10.68
N LYS A 124 24.85 -11.32 -11.34
CA LYS A 124 23.97 -12.36 -10.77
C LYS A 124 24.56 -13.11 -9.56
N MET A 125 25.79 -12.79 -9.14
CA MET A 125 26.52 -13.43 -8.04
C MET A 125 26.91 -12.50 -6.88
N LEU A 126 26.14 -11.44 -6.63
CA LEU A 126 26.14 -10.86 -5.30
C LEU A 126 24.70 -10.79 -4.80
N ARG A 127 24.19 -11.96 -4.36
CA ARG A 127 23.16 -12.01 -3.32
C ARG A 127 23.78 -11.33 -2.10
N LEU A 128 23.83 -10.00 -2.09
CA LEU A 128 24.27 -9.25 -0.93
C LEU A 128 23.40 -9.74 0.22
N SER A 129 24.10 -10.25 1.21
CA SER A 129 23.61 -10.88 2.43
C SER A 129 22.21 -10.38 2.81
N TYR A 130 21.31 -11.33 3.04
CA TYR A 130 20.02 -11.17 3.68
C TYR A 130 20.18 -10.59 5.08
N PHE A 131 20.63 -9.34 5.20
CA PHE A 131 20.37 -8.58 6.40
C PHE A 131 18.86 -8.42 6.41
N ASN A 132 18.20 -9.18 7.28
CA ASN A 132 16.79 -8.98 7.61
C ASN A 132 16.80 -8.14 8.89
N PRO A 133 16.76 -6.79 8.80
CA PRO A 133 16.70 -5.93 9.98
C PRO A 133 15.58 -6.34 10.93
N LEU A 134 14.42 -6.76 10.40
CA LEU A 134 13.30 -7.26 11.19
C LEU A 134 13.63 -8.60 11.85
N GLY A 135 14.35 -9.49 11.18
CA GLY A 135 14.87 -10.73 11.75
C GLY A 135 15.85 -10.49 12.90
N PHE A 136 16.73 -9.51 12.77
CA PHE A 136 17.63 -9.09 13.85
C PHE A 136 16.86 -8.44 15.02
N MET A 137 15.94 -7.52 14.71
CA MET A 137 15.07 -6.86 15.69
C MET A 137 14.22 -7.86 16.48
N ARG A 138 13.68 -8.90 15.81
CA ARG A 138 12.97 -10.03 16.44
C ARG A 138 13.87 -10.76 17.45
N LYS A 139 15.13 -11.05 17.08
CA LYS A 139 16.09 -11.73 17.96
C LYS A 139 16.47 -10.91 19.19
N CYS A 140 16.44 -9.58 19.11
CA CYS A 140 16.74 -8.70 20.25
C CYS A 140 15.68 -8.76 21.37
N GLY A 141 14.49 -9.30 21.10
CA GLY A 141 13.43 -9.45 22.10
C GLY A 141 12.78 -8.12 22.55
N PRO A 142 11.74 -8.17 23.39
CA PRO A 142 10.90 -7.01 23.70
C PRO A 142 11.57 -5.96 24.58
N VAL A 143 12.67 -6.31 25.24
CA VAL A 143 13.42 -5.37 26.10
C VAL A 143 14.29 -4.41 25.27
N ILE A 144 14.91 -4.91 24.20
CA ILE A 144 15.85 -4.13 23.37
C ILE A 144 15.20 -3.69 22.05
N GLY A 145 14.30 -4.51 21.50
CA GLY A 145 13.69 -4.32 20.19
C GLY A 145 13.02 -2.95 19.97
N PRO A 146 12.16 -2.47 20.88
CA PRO A 146 11.55 -1.14 20.76
C PRO A 146 12.59 -0.01 20.70
N GLY A 147 13.69 -0.11 21.47
CA GLY A 147 14.79 0.85 21.39
C GLY A 147 15.53 0.83 20.06
N LEU A 148 15.70 -0.36 19.46
CA LEU A 148 16.26 -0.51 18.13
C LEU A 148 15.34 0.09 17.06
N VAL A 149 14.03 -0.18 17.13
CA VAL A 149 13.03 0.46 16.28
C VAL A 149 13.13 1.97 16.40
N LYS A 150 13.21 2.50 17.64
CA LYS A 150 13.34 3.93 17.89
C LYS A 150 14.52 4.55 17.14
N ARG A 151 15.65 3.85 17.13
CA ARG A 151 16.91 4.29 16.49
C ARG A 151 16.90 4.16 14.96
N VAL A 152 16.23 3.15 14.42
CA VAL A 152 16.22 2.86 12.97
C VAL A 152 15.10 3.63 12.25
N ARG A 153 13.94 3.80 12.91
CA ARG A 153 12.74 4.46 12.39
C ARG A 153 12.53 5.86 12.95
N THR A 154 13.60 6.67 12.99
CA THR A 154 13.52 8.07 13.43
C THR A 154 12.55 8.89 12.59
N ASP A 155 12.39 8.53 11.31
CA ASP A 155 11.39 9.07 10.38
C ASP A 155 9.98 8.96 10.99
N ILE A 156 9.51 7.75 11.30
CA ILE A 156 8.18 7.56 11.89
C ILE A 156 8.09 8.17 13.29
N ASN A 157 9.09 8.00 14.14
CA ASN A 157 9.01 8.58 15.49
C ASN A 157 8.87 10.09 15.46
N HIS A 158 9.51 10.78 14.50
CA HIS A 158 9.35 12.21 14.35
C HIS A 158 7.93 12.61 13.93
N LEU A 159 7.32 11.86 13.02
CA LEU A 159 5.96 12.13 12.53
C LEU A 159 4.91 12.01 13.64
N TYR A 160 5.00 10.97 14.45
CA TYR A 160 3.99 10.69 15.48
C TYR A 160 4.36 11.26 16.86
N GLY A 161 5.59 11.71 17.06
CA GLY A 161 6.08 12.26 18.34
C GLY A 161 5.34 13.53 18.81
N LYS A 162 4.60 14.19 17.90
CA LYS A 162 3.71 15.31 18.23
C LYS A 162 2.40 14.87 18.89
N VAL A 163 1.97 13.63 18.65
CA VAL A 163 0.68 13.10 19.08
C VAL A 163 0.85 12.07 20.20
N PHE A 164 1.88 11.25 20.11
CA PHE A 164 2.18 10.19 21.06
C PHE A 164 3.58 10.37 21.63
N LYS A 165 3.81 9.84 22.84
CA LYS A 165 5.17 9.66 23.34
C LYS A 165 5.94 8.75 22.38
N ASP A 166 7.16 9.11 22.00
CA ASP A 166 8.00 8.35 21.06
C ASP A 166 8.03 6.83 21.34
N SER A 167 8.03 6.46 22.62
CA SER A 167 8.11 5.05 23.04
C SER A 167 6.90 4.24 22.60
N ILE A 168 5.71 4.84 22.49
CA ILE A 168 4.48 4.14 22.14
C ILE A 168 4.54 3.65 20.69
N ILE A 169 4.97 4.51 19.77
CA ILE A 169 4.99 4.19 18.34
C ILE A 169 6.12 3.19 18.04
N ALA A 170 7.28 3.37 18.64
CA ALA A 170 8.36 2.40 18.53
C ALA A 170 7.98 1.03 19.11
N GLN A 171 7.26 1.00 20.25
CA GLN A 171 6.72 -0.24 20.83
C GLN A 171 5.67 -0.87 19.92
N TYR A 172 4.73 -0.09 19.40
CA TYR A 172 3.69 -0.57 18.50
C TYR A 172 4.28 -1.22 17.24
N ILE A 173 5.23 -0.55 16.61
CA ILE A 173 5.98 -1.08 15.46
C ILE A 173 6.68 -2.38 15.84
N TYR A 174 7.37 -2.41 16.98
CA TYR A 174 8.03 -3.62 17.47
C TYR A 174 7.03 -4.77 17.63
N ASP A 175 5.93 -4.58 18.34
CA ASP A 175 4.95 -5.62 18.64
C ASP A 175 4.30 -6.20 17.38
N CYS A 176 4.10 -5.36 16.36
CA CYS A 176 3.58 -5.78 15.06
C CYS A 176 4.57 -6.69 14.30
N ASN A 177 5.87 -6.36 14.36
CA ASN A 177 6.92 -7.00 13.59
C ASN A 177 7.68 -8.09 14.36
N ALA A 178 7.45 -8.20 15.68
CA ALA A 178 8.05 -9.22 16.55
C ALA A 178 7.47 -10.62 16.28
N LYS A 179 6.25 -10.67 15.74
CA LYS A 179 5.49 -11.89 15.46
C LYS A 179 6.04 -12.64 14.22
N PRO A 180 5.62 -13.90 13.95
CA PRO A 180 6.11 -14.66 12.80
C PRO A 180 5.95 -13.89 11.46
N PRO A 181 6.97 -13.87 10.59
CA PRO A 181 7.07 -12.93 9.48
C PRO A 181 6.36 -13.42 8.21
N THR A 182 5.16 -14.00 8.34
CA THR A 182 4.49 -14.58 7.17
C THR A 182 4.06 -13.53 6.15
N GLY A 183 3.76 -12.30 6.59
CA GLY A 183 3.52 -11.16 5.70
C GLY A 183 4.78 -10.74 4.94
N GLU A 184 5.94 -10.72 5.62
CA GLU A 184 7.24 -10.50 4.96
C GLU A 184 7.49 -11.57 3.89
N HIS A 185 7.20 -12.85 4.19
CA HIS A 185 7.34 -13.93 3.21
C HIS A 185 6.41 -13.75 2.01
N CYS A 186 5.16 -13.34 2.22
CA CYS A 186 4.24 -13.02 1.14
C CYS A 186 4.78 -11.90 0.25
N PHE A 187 5.29 -10.82 0.86
CA PHE A 187 5.90 -9.72 0.12
C PHE A 187 7.12 -10.17 -0.68
N TYR A 188 8.01 -10.94 -0.06
CA TYR A 188 9.19 -11.49 -0.73
C TYR A 188 8.84 -12.47 -1.85
N ALA A 189 7.75 -13.23 -1.73
CA ALA A 189 7.26 -14.09 -2.80
C ALA A 189 6.87 -13.25 -4.02
N MET A 190 6.24 -12.08 -3.84
CA MET A 190 5.79 -11.18 -4.91
C MET A 190 6.90 -10.28 -5.50
N MET A 191 8.06 -10.21 -4.86
CA MET A 191 9.13 -9.28 -5.18
C MET A 191 10.22 -9.89 -6.08
N ASP A 192 10.68 -9.16 -7.11
CA ASP A 192 11.90 -9.43 -7.89
C ASP A 192 12.96 -8.39 -7.53
N SER A 193 13.92 -8.79 -6.70
CA SER A 193 14.90 -7.89 -6.06
C SER A 193 14.19 -6.82 -5.20
N TYR A 194 14.88 -6.17 -4.25
CA TYR A 194 14.26 -5.29 -3.24
C TYR A 194 13.35 -4.13 -3.74
N ARG A 195 13.26 -3.89 -5.06
CA ARG A 195 12.60 -2.71 -5.63
C ARG A 195 11.39 -3.00 -6.51
N TRP A 196 11.29 -4.17 -7.13
CA TRP A 196 10.28 -4.43 -8.17
C TRP A 196 9.39 -5.61 -7.81
N ALA A 197 8.14 -5.59 -8.29
CA ALA A 197 7.30 -6.78 -8.25
C ALA A 197 7.72 -7.74 -9.38
N LYS A 198 7.64 -9.05 -9.14
CA LYS A 198 7.80 -10.08 -10.19
C LYS A 198 6.78 -9.90 -11.32
N TYR A 199 5.57 -9.47 -10.98
CA TYR A 199 4.49 -9.16 -11.92
C TYR A 199 4.02 -7.70 -11.79
N PRO A 200 4.74 -6.74 -12.40
CA PRO A 200 4.45 -5.32 -12.26
C PRO A 200 3.03 -4.93 -12.67
N MET A 201 2.44 -3.99 -11.95
CA MET A 201 1.04 -3.62 -12.10
C MET A 201 0.76 -2.68 -13.29
N LYS A 202 1.78 -1.95 -13.80
CA LYS A 202 1.64 -0.90 -14.83
C LYS A 202 0.77 -1.31 -16.03
N GLU A 203 1.01 -2.48 -16.62
CA GLU A 203 0.25 -2.96 -17.78
C GLU A 203 -1.02 -3.71 -17.37
N ARG A 204 -1.00 -4.38 -16.22
CA ARG A 204 -2.08 -5.23 -15.73
C ARG A 204 -3.32 -4.41 -15.37
N ILE A 205 -3.11 -3.27 -14.72
CA ILE A 205 -4.19 -2.38 -14.26
C ILE A 205 -5.00 -1.77 -15.41
N CYS A 206 -4.44 -1.72 -16.62
CA CYS A 206 -5.17 -1.28 -17.81
C CYS A 206 -6.34 -2.23 -18.16
N LYS A 207 -6.35 -3.46 -17.65
CA LYS A 207 -7.44 -4.45 -17.82
C LYS A 207 -8.66 -4.20 -16.93
N LEU A 208 -8.57 -3.27 -15.97
CA LEU A 208 -9.72 -2.89 -15.14
C LEU A 208 -10.87 -2.35 -15.99
N ARG A 209 -12.11 -2.51 -15.52
CA ARG A 209 -13.31 -2.00 -16.20
C ARG A 209 -13.18 -0.53 -16.56
N LYS A 210 -13.64 -0.12 -17.74
CA LYS A 210 -13.42 1.23 -18.31
C LYS A 210 -14.03 2.36 -17.48
N ASN A 211 -15.09 2.10 -16.72
CA ASN A 211 -15.76 3.10 -15.89
C ASN A 211 -15.24 3.17 -14.45
N LEU A 212 -14.23 2.37 -14.08
CA LEU A 212 -13.61 2.48 -12.77
C LEU A 212 -12.63 3.65 -12.74
N ALA A 213 -12.92 4.63 -11.89
CA ALA A 213 -12.06 5.77 -11.63
C ALA A 213 -10.88 5.39 -10.72
N LEU A 214 -9.72 5.97 -11.03
CA LEU A 214 -8.46 5.75 -10.32
C LEU A 214 -7.92 7.09 -9.81
N THR A 215 -7.44 7.12 -8.57
CA THR A 215 -6.69 8.26 -8.04
C THR A 215 -5.35 7.79 -7.52
N PHE A 216 -4.27 8.33 -8.08
CA PHE A 216 -2.92 8.15 -7.60
C PHE A 216 -2.52 9.33 -6.72
N ILE A 217 -1.94 9.07 -5.56
CA ILE A 217 -1.44 10.11 -4.66
C ILE A 217 0.01 9.75 -4.34
N TYR A 218 0.95 10.63 -4.67
CA TYR A 218 2.39 10.38 -4.48
C TYR A 218 3.03 11.40 -3.55
N GLY A 219 4.09 11.00 -2.86
CA GLY A 219 5.01 11.95 -2.24
C GLY A 219 5.96 12.53 -3.27
N GLN A 220 6.18 13.86 -3.25
CA GLN A 220 7.13 14.51 -4.16
C GLN A 220 8.55 13.94 -4.05
N LEU A 221 8.95 13.59 -2.83
CA LEU A 221 10.26 13.08 -2.45
C LEU A 221 10.28 11.55 -2.28
N SER A 222 9.18 10.87 -2.65
CA SER A 222 9.12 9.41 -2.57
C SER A 222 10.14 8.73 -3.49
N TRP A 223 10.58 7.55 -3.08
CA TRP A 223 11.39 6.65 -3.88
C TRP A 223 10.55 5.84 -4.89
N VAL A 224 9.22 5.85 -4.75
CA VAL A 224 8.30 5.19 -5.67
C VAL A 224 8.21 5.98 -6.97
N ASP A 225 8.39 5.28 -8.09
CA ASP A 225 8.36 5.87 -9.43
C ASP A 225 6.92 6.24 -9.83
N ARG A 226 6.74 7.49 -10.26
CA ARG A 226 5.45 8.08 -10.67
C ARG A 226 5.10 7.84 -12.13
N ASN A 227 6.08 7.51 -12.97
CA ASN A 227 5.89 7.33 -14.41
C ASN A 227 4.83 6.28 -14.79
N PRO A 228 4.63 5.17 -14.04
CA PRO A 228 3.53 4.25 -14.31
C PRO A 228 2.16 4.92 -14.29
N ALA A 229 1.89 5.85 -13.37
CA ALA A 229 0.60 6.52 -13.28
C ALA A 229 0.33 7.37 -14.53
N GLU A 230 1.34 8.11 -15.01
CA GLU A 230 1.22 8.89 -16.25
C GLU A 230 0.93 8.00 -17.47
N PHE A 231 1.61 6.86 -17.56
CA PHE A 231 1.32 5.88 -18.60
C PHE A 231 -0.12 5.34 -18.50
N ILE A 232 -0.57 5.01 -17.29
CA ILE A 232 -1.93 4.48 -17.05
C ILE A 232 -2.98 5.53 -17.41
N LYS A 233 -2.75 6.81 -17.09
CA LYS A 233 -3.63 7.92 -17.46
C LYS A 233 -3.79 8.05 -18.97
N VAL A 234 -2.71 7.92 -19.72
CA VAL A 234 -2.75 7.93 -21.20
C VAL A 234 -3.46 6.68 -21.76
N LYS A 235 -3.25 5.50 -21.16
CA LYS A 235 -3.84 4.24 -21.65
C LYS A 235 -5.31 4.09 -21.31
N ARG A 236 -5.77 4.66 -20.20
CA ARG A 236 -7.17 4.60 -19.74
C ARG A 236 -7.91 5.90 -20.02
N VAL A 237 -7.83 6.41 -21.26
CA VAL A 237 -8.47 7.67 -21.68
C VAL A 237 -10.00 7.69 -21.49
N GLU A 238 -10.63 6.51 -21.50
CA GLU A 238 -12.07 6.34 -21.26
C GLU A 238 -12.44 6.31 -19.76
N SER A 239 -11.45 6.26 -18.86
CA SER A 239 -11.60 6.25 -17.40
C SER A 239 -11.12 7.57 -16.79
N SER A 240 -11.70 7.99 -15.68
CA SER A 240 -11.10 9.03 -14.85
C SER A 240 -9.84 8.47 -14.18
N VAL A 241 -8.69 9.11 -14.44
CA VAL A 241 -7.41 8.81 -13.80
C VAL A 241 -6.78 10.12 -13.32
N ASP A 242 -6.87 10.35 -12.02
CA ASP A 242 -6.30 11.53 -11.36
C ASP A 242 -4.96 11.19 -10.73
N ILE A 243 -4.01 12.12 -10.81
CA ILE A 243 -2.66 11.97 -10.27
C ILE A 243 -2.36 13.21 -9.46
N HIS A 244 -2.08 13.01 -8.17
CA HIS A 244 -1.74 14.05 -7.22
C HIS A 244 -0.33 13.83 -6.67
N THR A 245 0.34 14.93 -6.36
CA THR A 245 1.64 14.91 -5.67
C THR A 245 1.53 15.80 -4.44
N ILE A 246 1.90 15.26 -3.28
CA ILE A 246 1.99 15.99 -2.03
C ILE A 246 3.41 16.55 -1.91
N GLU A 247 3.52 17.87 -1.92
CA GLU A 247 4.79 18.60 -1.84
C GLU A 247 5.49 18.33 -0.51
N GLY A 248 6.82 18.13 -0.57
CA GLY A 248 7.66 17.86 0.61
C GLY A 248 7.46 16.49 1.27
N ALA A 249 6.48 15.69 0.85
CA ALA A 249 6.25 14.34 1.40
C ALA A 249 7.11 13.27 0.69
N HIS A 250 7.55 12.28 1.45
CA HIS A 250 8.17 11.04 1.01
C HIS A 250 7.11 9.92 0.91
N HIS A 251 7.44 8.72 1.37
CA HIS A 251 6.63 7.51 1.20
C HIS A 251 5.40 7.49 2.11
N HIS A 252 5.52 7.94 3.37
CA HIS A 252 4.43 7.90 4.35
C HIS A 252 3.51 9.12 4.24
N ILE A 253 2.98 9.36 3.04
CA ILE A 253 2.19 10.54 2.69
C ILE A 253 0.99 10.79 3.62
N TYR A 254 0.39 9.71 4.14
CA TYR A 254 -0.74 9.74 5.08
C TYR A 254 -0.38 10.25 6.49
N ALA A 255 0.91 10.34 6.81
CA ALA A 255 1.41 10.79 8.11
C ALA A 255 2.30 12.04 8.02
N GLU A 256 2.99 12.24 6.89
CA GLU A 256 3.84 13.40 6.66
C GLU A 256 3.05 14.68 6.41
N ASN A 257 1.95 14.59 5.65
CA ASN A 257 1.06 15.72 5.41
C ASN A 257 -0.40 15.22 5.37
N PRO A 258 -0.95 14.85 6.54
CA PRO A 258 -2.25 14.20 6.64
C PRO A 258 -3.37 15.07 6.07
N GLU A 259 -3.37 16.39 6.32
CA GLU A 259 -4.43 17.29 5.85
C GLU A 259 -4.56 17.31 4.32
N VAL A 260 -3.43 17.45 3.60
CA VAL A 260 -3.42 17.41 2.13
C VAL A 260 -3.78 16.02 1.61
N PHE A 261 -3.30 14.97 2.28
CA PHE A 261 -3.66 13.60 1.95
C PHE A 261 -5.17 13.36 2.09
N HIS A 262 -5.79 13.80 3.20
CA HIS A 262 -7.23 13.71 3.44
C HIS A 262 -8.02 14.43 2.36
N ALA A 263 -7.61 15.64 1.98
CA ALA A 263 -8.29 16.40 0.93
C ALA A 263 -8.35 15.62 -0.40
N HIS A 264 -7.26 14.97 -0.81
CA HIS A 264 -7.25 14.13 -2.01
C HIS A 264 -8.11 12.87 -1.87
N VAL A 265 -8.06 12.19 -0.73
CA VAL A 265 -8.87 10.99 -0.48
C VAL A 265 -10.37 11.34 -0.45
N LEU A 266 -10.76 12.40 0.25
CA LEU A 266 -12.14 12.86 0.35
C LEU A 266 -12.68 13.35 -1.01
N ALA A 267 -11.85 14.00 -1.83
CA ALA A 267 -12.23 14.38 -3.19
C ALA A 267 -12.51 13.14 -4.07
N ALA A 268 -11.65 12.12 -4.04
CA ALA A 268 -11.86 10.86 -4.76
C ALA A 268 -13.14 10.15 -4.28
N CYS A 269 -13.37 10.14 -2.97
CA CYS A 269 -14.60 9.66 -2.35
C CYS A 269 -15.86 10.38 -2.87
N GLN A 270 -15.84 11.72 -2.97
CA GLN A 270 -16.96 12.51 -3.52
C GLN A 270 -17.21 12.19 -5.00
N LEU A 271 -16.15 11.96 -5.79
CA LEU A 271 -16.29 11.54 -7.20
C LEU A 271 -17.00 10.19 -7.32
N ALA A 272 -16.70 9.25 -6.42
CA ALA A 272 -17.35 7.94 -6.37
C ALA A 272 -18.86 8.06 -6.08
N ASP A 273 -19.22 8.86 -5.07
CA ASP A 273 -20.62 9.06 -4.66
C ASP A 273 -21.46 9.70 -5.79
N ASN A 274 -20.89 10.70 -6.45
CA ASN A 274 -21.52 11.39 -7.58
C ASN A 274 -21.77 10.44 -8.77
N SER A 275 -20.85 9.52 -9.03
CA SER A 275 -20.97 8.54 -10.12
C SER A 275 -22.10 7.53 -9.86
N THR A 276 -22.21 7.06 -8.61
CA THR A 276 -23.30 6.17 -8.18
C THR A 276 -24.67 6.85 -8.29
N SER A 277 -24.77 8.12 -7.88
CA SER A 277 -26.03 8.88 -7.95
C SER A 277 -26.56 9.06 -9.38
N LYS A 278 -25.66 9.27 -10.36
CA LYS A 278 -26.02 9.38 -11.78
C LYS A 278 -26.54 8.06 -12.33
N SER A 279 -25.87 6.94 -12.00
CA SER A 279 -26.29 5.61 -12.45
C SER A 279 -27.68 5.22 -11.93
N ALA A 280 -28.01 5.62 -10.69
CA ALA A 280 -29.32 5.34 -10.09
C ALA A 280 -30.46 6.18 -10.72
N LYS A 281 -30.19 7.40 -11.19
CA LYS A 281 -31.18 8.22 -11.89
C LYS A 281 -31.49 7.69 -13.30
N THR A 282 -30.46 7.31 -14.07
CA THR A 282 -30.65 6.76 -15.44
C THR A 282 -31.42 5.44 -15.46
N THR A 283 -31.45 4.68 -14.35
CA THR A 283 -32.21 3.43 -14.24
C THR A 283 -33.67 3.62 -13.80
N MET A 284 -34.04 4.79 -13.27
CA MET A 284 -35.45 5.10 -12.95
C MET A 284 -36.21 5.78 -14.09
N ASP A 285 -35.48 6.40 -15.04
CA ASP A 285 -36.06 7.11 -16.18
C ASP A 285 -36.23 6.23 -17.45
N ASN A 286 -35.92 4.93 -17.37
CA ASN A 286 -36.13 3.91 -18.42
C ASN A 286 -37.10 2.83 -17.94
#